data_AF-A0A2N1WFT7-F1
#
_entry.id   AF-A0A2N1WFT7-F1
#
_cell.length_a   1.000
_cell.length_b   1.000
_cell.length_c   1.000
_cell.angle_alpha   90.00
_cell.angle_beta   90.00
_cell.angle_gamma   90.00
#
_symmetry.space_group_name_H-M   'P 1'
#
loop_
_entity.id
_entity.type
_entity.pdbx_description
1 polymer ?
#
loop_
_entity_poly.entity_id
_entity_poly.type
_entity_poly.pdbx_seq_one_letter_code
_entity_poly.pdbx_strand_id
1 'polypeptide(L)'
;MSTENGTDTGKSRDIPPRYSETWIERMDGRTQVARAIRDRLEALQSDLGGPDSMSYQQRSLSKRAIWMEAVIEQQEIALSKGEEIDQGKLTQAVNTLIGLLKTLGLERKARDVPDLHQWMKRKEAAKQ
;
A
#
# COMPACT_ATOMS: atom_id res chain seq x y z
N MET A 1 31.55 -33.83 -5.02
CA MET A 1 32.03 -33.11 -6.22
C MET A 1 31.07 -33.57 -7.33
N SER A 2 30.03 -32.83 -7.68
CA SER A 2 30.07 -31.49 -8.24
C SER A 2 28.82 -30.69 -7.88
N THR A 3 29.04 -29.38 -7.74
CA THR A 3 28.06 -28.32 -7.55
C THR A 3 27.47 -27.91 -8.89
N GLU A 4 26.14 -27.87 -9.02
CA GLU A 4 25.47 -27.09 -10.07
C GLU A 4 24.82 -25.86 -9.43
N ASN A 5 25.58 -24.76 -9.45
CA ASN A 5 25.06 -23.42 -9.21
C ASN A 5 24.42 -22.92 -10.51
N GLY A 6 23.09 -22.96 -10.56
CA GLY A 6 22.31 -22.28 -11.58
C GLY A 6 21.13 -21.57 -10.94
N THR A 7 21.26 -20.29 -10.60
CA THR A 7 20.10 -19.45 -10.28
C THR A 7 20.14 -18.18 -11.11
N ASP A 8 19.48 -18.33 -12.26
CA ASP A 8 18.79 -17.35 -13.10
C ASP A 8 18.74 -15.91 -12.56
N THR A 9 19.33 -14.99 -13.33
CA THR A 9 19.42 -13.54 -13.07
C THR A 9 18.44 -12.74 -13.94
N GLY A 10 17.28 -13.31 -14.26
CA GLY A 10 16.18 -12.59 -14.92
C GLY A 10 15.46 -11.63 -13.96
N LYS A 11 15.68 -10.32 -14.11
CA LYS A 11 14.87 -9.28 -13.45
C LYS A 11 13.44 -9.36 -13.97
N SER A 12 12.51 -9.75 -13.09
CA SER A 12 11.09 -9.95 -13.42
C SER A 12 10.33 -8.63 -13.43
N ARG A 13 9.37 -8.50 -14.36
CA ARG A 13 8.41 -7.39 -14.47
C ARG A 13 7.26 -7.51 -13.47
N ASP A 14 7.07 -8.72 -12.95
CA ASP A 14 5.99 -9.09 -12.05
C ASP A 14 6.49 -9.24 -10.61
N ILE A 15 5.56 -9.15 -9.68
CA ILE A 15 5.77 -9.48 -8.27
C ILE A 15 6.44 -10.88 -8.18
N PRO A 16 7.60 -11.02 -7.50
CA PRO A 16 8.30 -12.30 -7.45
C PRO A 16 7.43 -13.43 -6.87
N PRO A 17 7.39 -14.62 -7.51
CA PRO A 17 6.56 -15.74 -7.07
C PRO A 17 7.06 -16.41 -5.78
N ARG A 18 8.29 -16.11 -5.32
CA ARG A 18 8.82 -16.52 -4.02
C ARG A 18 9.19 -15.30 -3.20
N TYR A 19 8.79 -15.30 -1.93
CA TYR A 19 9.10 -14.23 -0.99
C TYR A 19 10.62 -14.06 -0.83
N SER A 20 11.07 -12.82 -0.97
CA SER A 20 12.41 -12.38 -0.61
C SER A 20 12.27 -11.11 0.20
N GLU A 21 13.03 -10.94 1.28
CA GLU A 21 13.02 -9.70 2.07
C GLU A 21 13.36 -8.46 1.23
N THR A 22 14.11 -8.69 0.14
CA THR A 22 14.55 -7.71 -0.86
C THR A 22 13.67 -7.70 -2.12
N TRP A 23 12.42 -8.20 -2.06
CA TRP A 23 11.55 -8.32 -3.23
C TRP A 23 11.38 -7.00 -4.00
N ILE A 24 11.31 -5.87 -3.30
CA ILE A 24 11.22 -4.52 -3.88
C ILE A 24 12.47 -4.16 -4.69
N GLU A 25 13.64 -4.52 -4.16
CA GLU A 25 14.94 -4.28 -4.78
C GLU A 25 15.18 -5.23 -5.97
N ARG A 26 14.53 -6.40 -5.95
CA ARG A 26 14.61 -7.43 -7.01
C ARG A 26 13.63 -7.22 -8.16
N MET A 27 12.59 -6.39 -8.00
CA MET A 27 11.73 -6.02 -9.12
C MET A 27 12.53 -5.28 -10.20
N ASP A 28 12.29 -5.60 -11.48
CA ASP A 28 12.96 -4.90 -12.58
C ASP A 28 12.66 -3.40 -12.51
N GLY A 29 13.62 -2.61 -12.02
CA GLY A 29 13.46 -1.17 -11.87
C GLY A 29 13.24 -0.40 -13.16
N ARG A 30 13.24 -1.06 -14.33
CA ARG A 30 12.85 -0.52 -15.63
C ARG A 30 11.35 -0.60 -15.91
N THR A 31 10.56 -1.34 -15.14
CA THR A 31 9.10 -1.29 -15.27
C THR A 31 8.52 -0.10 -14.52
N GLN A 32 7.43 0.45 -15.05
CA GLN A 32 6.73 1.59 -14.43
C GLN A 32 6.21 1.22 -13.03
N VAL A 33 5.73 -0.02 -12.87
CA VAL A 33 5.20 -0.56 -11.61
C VAL A 33 6.28 -0.68 -10.53
N ALA A 34 7.47 -1.20 -10.87
CA ALA A 34 8.55 -1.32 -9.89
C ALA A 34 9.11 0.02 -9.42
N ARG A 35 9.12 1.04 -10.29
CA ARG A 35 9.43 2.42 -9.91
C ARG A 35 8.36 3.00 -9.00
N ALA A 36 7.10 2.95 -9.40
CA ALA A 36 5.99 3.46 -8.60
C ALA A 36 5.96 2.86 -7.19
N ILE A 37 6.19 1.55 -7.05
CA ILE A 37 6.23 0.87 -5.76
C ILE A 37 7.40 1.35 -4.88
N ARG A 38 8.59 1.57 -5.45
CA ARG A 38 9.73 2.13 -4.71
C ARG A 38 9.47 3.57 -4.30
N ASP A 39 8.99 4.39 -5.22
CA ASP A 39 8.71 5.81 -4.97
C ASP A 39 7.65 5.97 -3.87
N ARG A 40 6.60 5.12 -3.86
CA ARG A 40 5.59 5.10 -2.80
C ARG A 40 6.17 4.65 -1.45
N LEU A 41 7.05 3.65 -1.43
CA LEU A 41 7.71 3.22 -0.19
C LEU A 41 8.60 4.33 0.38
N GLU A 42 9.40 4.98 -0.47
CA GLU A 42 10.26 6.09 -0.08
C GLU A 42 9.43 7.26 0.45
N ALA A 43 8.34 7.62 -0.22
CA ALA A 43 7.41 8.64 0.25
C ALA A 43 6.82 8.30 1.62
N LEU A 44 6.29 7.08 1.79
CA LEU A 44 5.74 6.62 3.07
C LEU A 44 6.80 6.64 4.18
N GLN A 45 8.02 6.18 3.92
CA GLN A 45 9.09 6.20 4.91
C GLN A 45 9.55 7.62 5.24
N SER A 46 9.60 8.51 4.25
CA SER A 46 9.89 9.94 4.44
C SER A 46 8.86 10.61 5.34
N ASP A 47 7.57 10.35 5.11
CA ASP A 47 6.48 10.89 5.94
C ASP A 47 6.53 10.39 7.40
N LEU A 48 7.15 9.23 7.62
CA LEU A 48 7.38 8.64 8.95
C LEU A 48 8.70 9.11 9.60
N GLY A 49 9.35 10.12 9.04
CA GLY A 49 10.60 10.72 9.56
C GLY A 49 11.87 10.29 8.82
N GLY A 50 11.74 9.43 7.81
CA GLY A 50 12.85 8.89 7.04
C GLY A 50 13.34 7.54 7.58
N PRO A 51 13.99 6.71 6.75
CA PRO A 51 14.35 5.34 7.13
C PRO A 51 15.17 5.30 8.43
N ASP A 52 16.17 6.16 8.58
CA ASP A 52 17.13 6.12 9.69
C ASP A 52 16.51 6.37 11.07
N SER A 53 15.38 7.08 11.14
CA SER A 53 14.63 7.29 12.39
C SER A 53 13.57 6.21 12.64
N MET A 54 13.34 5.29 11.69
CA MET A 54 12.34 4.25 11.80
C MET A 54 12.90 3.00 12.48
N SER A 55 12.12 2.49 13.44
CA SER A 55 12.30 1.14 13.97
C SER A 55 12.21 0.06 12.88
N TYR A 56 12.77 -1.11 13.16
CA TYR A 56 12.63 -2.28 12.29
C TYR A 56 11.15 -2.59 11.98
N GLN A 57 10.27 -2.52 12.99
CA GLN A 57 8.85 -2.79 12.86
C GLN A 57 8.20 -1.83 11.86
N GLN A 58 8.47 -0.53 11.98
CA GLN A 58 7.93 0.47 11.04
C GLN A 58 8.41 0.23 9.61
N ARG A 59 9.71 -0.07 9.42
CA ARG A 59 10.25 -0.42 8.10
C ARG A 59 9.56 -1.66 7.51
N SER A 60 9.35 -2.67 8.35
CA SER A 60 8.71 -3.95 8.00
C SER A 60 7.22 -3.78 7.65
N LEU A 61 6.49 -2.96 8.41
CA LEU A 61 5.08 -2.65 8.16
C LEU A 61 4.91 -1.78 6.91
N SER A 62 5.81 -0.82 6.67
CA SER A 62 5.78 0.03 5.46
C SER A 62 5.90 -0.81 4.19
N LYS A 63 6.84 -1.77 4.16
CA LYS A 63 6.97 -2.71 3.03
C LYS A 63 5.67 -3.50 2.77
N ARG A 64 4.96 -3.90 3.83
CA ARG A 64 3.68 -4.64 3.73
C ARG A 64 2.54 -3.73 3.28
N ALA A 65 2.48 -2.48 3.72
CA ALA A 65 1.47 -1.54 3.27
C ALA A 65 1.56 -1.35 1.76
N ILE A 66 2.75 -1.06 1.24
CA ILE A 66 2.99 -0.91 -0.20
C ILE A 66 2.71 -2.19 -0.99
N TRP A 67 3.05 -3.36 -0.43
CA TRP A 67 2.67 -4.63 -1.05
C TRP A 67 1.15 -4.77 -1.19
N MET A 68 0.40 -4.43 -0.14
CA MET A 68 -1.05 -4.52 -0.18
C MET A 68 -1.67 -3.56 -1.19
N GLU A 69 -1.10 -2.36 -1.38
CA GLU A 69 -1.50 -1.46 -2.48
C GLU A 69 -1.35 -2.15 -3.84
N ALA A 70 -0.19 -2.77 -4.11
CA ALA A 70 0.04 -3.46 -5.38
C ALA A 70 -0.91 -4.66 -5.60
N VAL A 71 -1.24 -5.40 -4.53
CA VAL A 71 -2.24 -6.49 -4.58
C VAL A 71 -3.62 -5.95 -4.92
N ILE A 72 -4.03 -4.84 -4.30
CA ILE A 72 -5.32 -4.20 -4.55
C ILE A 72 -5.40 -3.70 -5.99
N GLU A 73 -4.37 -2.96 -6.46
CA GLU A 73 -4.31 -2.44 -7.83
C GLU A 73 -4.42 -3.56 -8.87
N GLN A 74 -3.79 -4.72 -8.62
CA GLN A 74 -3.90 -5.86 -9.54
C GLN A 74 -5.34 -6.38 -9.66
N GLN A 75 -6.09 -6.41 -8.56
CA GLN A 75 -7.51 -6.80 -8.57
C GLN A 75 -8.38 -5.72 -9.23
N GLU A 76 -8.09 -4.44 -9.00
CA GLU A 76 -8.81 -3.32 -9.63
C GLU A 76 -8.59 -3.28 -11.15
N ILE A 77 -7.37 -3.61 -11.62
CA ILE A 77 -7.07 -3.77 -13.04
C ILE A 77 -7.88 -4.93 -13.63
N ALA A 78 -7.96 -6.07 -12.95
CA ALA A 78 -8.78 -7.20 -13.40
C ALA A 78 -10.26 -6.81 -13.52
N LEU A 79 -10.81 -6.13 -12.50
CA LEU A 79 -12.16 -5.55 -12.54
C LEU A 79 -12.34 -4.61 -13.73
N SER A 80 -11.37 -3.74 -14.03
CA SER A 80 -11.44 -2.78 -15.13
C SER A 80 -11.55 -3.45 -16.51
N LYS A 81 -11.06 -4.69 -16.63
CA LYS A 81 -11.13 -5.53 -17.82
C LYS A 81 -12.40 -6.38 -17.89
N GLY A 82 -13.27 -6.31 -16.88
CA GLY A 82 -14.46 -7.16 -16.75
C GLY A 82 -14.14 -8.59 -16.32
N GLU A 83 -12.95 -8.84 -15.77
CA GLU A 83 -12.58 -10.15 -15.23
C GLU A 83 -13.29 -10.38 -13.87
N GLU A 84 -13.63 -11.64 -13.59
CA GLU A 84 -14.14 -12.01 -12.27
C GLU A 84 -13.01 -11.98 -11.24
N ILE A 85 -13.27 -11.33 -10.11
CA ILE A 85 -12.39 -11.35 -8.95
C ILE A 85 -13.11 -11.88 -7.71
N ASP A 86 -12.33 -12.35 -6.76
CA ASP A 86 -12.83 -12.69 -5.43
C ASP A 86 -12.97 -11.41 -4.59
N GLN A 87 -14.19 -10.89 -4.50
CA GLN A 87 -14.48 -9.68 -3.72
C GLN A 87 -14.15 -9.84 -2.23
N GLY A 88 -14.20 -11.07 -1.70
CA GLY A 88 -13.80 -11.36 -0.33
C GLY A 88 -12.31 -11.12 -0.12
N LYS A 89 -11.46 -11.61 -1.04
CA LYS A 89 -10.01 -11.36 -1.00
C LYS A 89 -9.67 -9.88 -1.17
N LEU A 90 -10.35 -9.18 -2.07
CA LEU A 90 -10.14 -7.74 -2.23
C LEU A 90 -10.50 -6.98 -0.94
N THR A 91 -11.65 -7.29 -0.33
CA THR A 91 -12.08 -6.68 0.93
C THR A 91 -11.09 -6.95 2.06
N GLN A 92 -10.59 -8.19 2.17
CA GLN A 92 -9.56 -8.55 3.15
C GLN A 92 -8.27 -7.75 2.92
N ALA A 93 -7.82 -7.64 1.66
CA ALA A 93 -6.63 -6.88 1.31
C ALA A 93 -6.73 -5.40 1.72
N VAL A 94 -7.86 -4.76 1.42
CA VAL A 94 -8.16 -3.36 1.80
C VAL A 94 -8.17 -3.20 3.32
N ASN A 95 -8.83 -4.11 4.05
CA ASN A 95 -8.88 -4.06 5.51
C ASN A 95 -7.49 -4.25 6.14
N THR A 96 -6.67 -5.15 5.59
CA THR A 96 -5.27 -5.32 6.02
C THR A 96 -4.46 -4.04 5.79
N LEU A 97 -4.57 -3.41 4.61
CA LEU A 97 -3.91 -2.14 4.32
C LEU A 97 -4.31 -1.06 5.33
N ILE A 98 -5.60 -0.89 5.59
CA ILE A 98 -6.11 0.08 6.59
C ILE A 98 -5.51 -0.18 7.97
N GLY A 99 -5.41 -1.44 8.40
CA GLY A 99 -4.80 -1.82 9.68
C GLY A 99 -3.31 -1.49 9.76
N LEU A 100 -2.56 -1.75 8.69
CA LEU A 100 -1.13 -1.42 8.59
C LEU A 100 -0.91 0.09 8.67
N LEU A 101 -1.68 0.88 7.90
CA LEU A 101 -1.58 2.34 7.86
C LEU A 101 -1.90 2.96 9.24
N LYS A 102 -2.96 2.51 9.90
CA LYS A 102 -3.28 2.93 11.29
C LYS A 102 -2.14 2.61 12.26
N THR A 103 -1.54 1.43 12.13
CA THR A 103 -0.43 0.98 13.00
C THR A 103 0.84 1.81 12.79
N LEU A 104 1.08 2.26 11.55
CA LEU A 104 2.19 3.15 11.21
C LEU A 104 2.00 4.58 11.75
N GLY A 105 0.84 4.91 12.31
CA GLY A 105 0.57 6.23 12.87
C GLY A 105 -0.13 7.17 11.88
N LEU A 106 -0.74 6.65 10.80
CA LEU A 106 -1.73 7.43 10.06
C LEU A 106 -2.98 7.58 10.93
N GLU A 107 -3.01 8.65 11.69
CA GLU A 107 -4.18 9.03 12.46
C GLU A 107 -5.30 9.44 11.51
N ARG A 108 -6.46 8.79 11.65
CA ARG A 108 -7.68 9.22 10.98
C ARG A 108 -7.97 10.65 11.43
N LYS A 109 -7.70 11.63 10.56
CA LYS A 109 -8.22 12.99 10.72
C LYS A 109 -9.70 12.97 10.38
N ALA A 110 -10.55 12.81 11.39
CA ALA A 110 -11.99 12.98 11.21
C ALA A 110 -12.24 14.41 10.68
N ARG A 111 -13.10 14.55 9.67
CA ARG A 111 -13.57 15.88 9.26
C ARG A 111 -14.19 16.55 10.48
N ASP A 112 -13.92 17.84 10.65
CA ASP A 112 -14.63 18.68 11.60
C ASP A 112 -16.08 18.82 11.13
N VAL A 113 -16.94 17.91 11.60
CA VAL A 113 -18.36 17.91 11.29
C VAL A 113 -19.07 18.69 12.40
N PRO A 114 -19.80 19.77 12.07
CA PRO A 114 -20.56 20.50 13.08
C PRO A 114 -21.54 19.56 13.76
N ASP A 115 -21.69 19.70 15.08
CA ASP A 115 -22.69 18.95 15.83
C ASP A 115 -24.10 19.27 15.30
N LEU A 116 -25.07 18.42 15.63
CA LEU A 116 -26.43 18.53 15.13
C LEU A 116 -27.06 19.91 15.40
N HIS A 117 -26.73 20.52 16.55
CA HIS A 117 -27.25 21.82 16.93
C HIS A 117 -26.61 22.96 16.11
N GLN A 118 -25.30 22.89 15.87
CA GLN A 118 -24.61 23.81 14.95
C GLN A 118 -25.11 23.65 13.50
N TRP A 119 -25.39 22.42 13.08
CA TRP A 119 -25.93 22.14 11.74
C TRP A 119 -27.36 22.70 11.58
N MET A 120 -28.22 22.52 12.59
CA MET A 120 -29.57 23.08 12.59
C MET A 120 -29.56 24.61 12.53
N LYS A 121 -28.73 25.28 13.33
CA LYS A 121 -28.57 26.75 13.29
C LYS A 121 -28.12 27.26 11.92
N ARG A 122 -27.12 26.60 11.30
CA ARG A 122 -26.67 26.96 9.94
C ARG A 122 -27.78 26.78 8.91
N LYS A 123 -28.60 25.74 9.04
CA LYS A 123 -29.72 25.45 8.14
C LYS A 123 -30.86 26.47 8.27
N GLU A 124 -31.12 26.97 9.48
CA GLU A 124 -32.13 28.01 9.71
C GLU A 124 -31.65 29.38 9.20
N ALA A 125 -30.38 29.72 9.45
CA ALA A 125 -29.79 30.97 8.96
C ALA A 125 -29.72 31.04 7.43
N ALA A 126 -29.62 29.90 6.74
CA ALA A 126 -29.61 29.84 5.27
C ALA A 126 -31.02 29.92 4.62
N LYS A 127 -32.09 29.96 5.42
CA LYS A 127 -33.49 30.06 4.95
C LYS A 127 -34.07 31.48 5.03
N GLN A 128 -33.37 32.42 5.65
CA GLN A 128 -33.71 33.85 5.68
C GLN A 128 -33.02 34.57 4.53
#